data_AF-A0A1R3T5V4-F1
#
_entry.id   AF-A0A1R3T5V4-F1
#
_cell.length_a   1.000
_cell.length_b   1.000
_cell.length_c   1.000
_cell.angle_alpha   90.00
_cell.angle_beta   90.00
_cell.angle_gamma   90.00
#
_symmetry.space_group_name_H-M   'P 1'
#
loop_
_entity.id
_entity.type
_entity.pdbx_description
1 polymer ?
#
loop_
_entity_poly.entity_id
_entity_poly.type
_entity_poly.pdbx_seq_one_letter_code
_entity_poly.pdbx_strand_id
1 'polypeptide(L)'
;MPYAAVSMSRPRWQRLTGSVMSGLVVAFLIFDGAIKLAPIAPVTETMVALGYSGDASLARGLGIMTLVIALLYAIPRTSVLGAILMTGLLGGAIATHLRVGSPLFTHMFFGVYLGLLAWGGLYLRSEALRRLIPLRGNH
;
A
#
# COMPACT_ATOMS: atom_id res chain seq x y z
N MET A 1 -41.03 -23.51 -2.55
CA MET A 1 -39.83 -23.61 -3.42
C MET A 1 -38.87 -22.49 -3.04
N PRO A 2 -37.70 -22.75 -2.43
CA PRO A 2 -36.74 -21.70 -2.18
C PRO A 2 -35.97 -21.42 -3.48
N TYR A 3 -36.00 -20.17 -3.93
CA TYR A 3 -35.06 -19.66 -4.93
C TYR A 3 -33.64 -19.93 -4.40
N ALA A 4 -32.95 -20.89 -5.00
CA ALA A 4 -31.51 -21.04 -4.79
C ALA A 4 -30.88 -19.74 -5.29
N ALA A 5 -30.39 -18.91 -4.37
CA ALA A 5 -29.62 -17.74 -4.73
C ALA A 5 -28.40 -18.22 -5.52
N VAL A 6 -28.45 -18.02 -6.85
CA VAL A 6 -27.33 -18.31 -7.73
C VAL A 6 -26.17 -17.48 -7.22
N SER A 7 -25.19 -18.12 -6.60
CA SER A 7 -23.94 -17.45 -6.25
C SER A 7 -23.26 -17.11 -7.56
N MET A 8 -23.44 -15.87 -8.03
CA MET A 8 -22.74 -15.39 -9.22
C MET A 8 -21.25 -15.47 -8.94
N SER A 9 -20.61 -16.53 -9.45
CA SER A 9 -19.17 -16.69 -9.36
C SER A 9 -18.53 -15.46 -10.01
N ARG A 10 -17.74 -14.72 -9.23
CA ARG A 10 -17.14 -13.46 -9.70
C ARG A 10 -16.39 -13.71 -11.01
N PRO A 11 -16.50 -12.79 -11.98
CA PRO A 11 -15.84 -12.99 -13.27
C PRO A 11 -14.33 -13.08 -13.05
N ARG A 12 -13.68 -14.00 -13.79
CA ARG A 12 -12.26 -14.34 -13.61
C ARG A 12 -11.33 -13.13 -13.69
N TRP A 13 -11.65 -12.16 -14.55
CA TRP A 13 -10.89 -10.91 -14.70
C TRP A 13 -10.82 -10.12 -13.39
N GLN A 14 -11.92 -10.04 -12.62
CA GLN A 14 -11.96 -9.24 -11.40
C GLN A 14 -10.99 -9.78 -10.34
N ARG A 15 -10.93 -11.11 -10.20
CA ARG A 15 -10.00 -11.76 -9.27
C ARG A 15 -8.55 -11.61 -9.75
N LEU A 16 -8.31 -11.78 -11.05
CA LEU A 16 -6.99 -11.64 -11.64
C LEU A 16 -6.44 -10.22 -11.46
N THR A 17 -7.21 -9.20 -11.84
CA THR A 17 -6.83 -7.78 -11.69
C THR A 17 -6.54 -7.46 -10.24
N GLY A 18 -7.41 -7.87 -9.30
CA GLY A 18 -7.18 -7.65 -7.87
C GLY A 18 -5.89 -8.32 -7.35
N SER A 19 -5.62 -9.56 -7.77
CA SER A 19 -4.40 -10.27 -7.39
C SER A 19 -3.14 -9.64 -7.98
N VAL A 20 -3.17 -9.20 -9.24
CA VAL A 20 -2.03 -8.53 -9.89
C VAL A 20 -1.74 -7.19 -9.19
N MET A 21 -2.76 -6.36 -8.95
CA MET A 21 -2.60 -5.09 -8.24
C MET A 21 -2.00 -5.29 -6.85
N SER A 22 -2.55 -6.22 -6.07
CA SER A 22 -2.00 -6.52 -4.74
C SER A 22 -0.58 -7.11 -4.81
N GLY A 23 -0.28 -7.95 -5.79
CA GLY A 23 1.06 -8.49 -6.00
C GLY A 23 2.09 -7.40 -6.30
N LEU A 24 1.74 -6.44 -7.15
CA LEU A 24 2.59 -5.28 -7.45
C LEU A 24 2.86 -4.42 -6.21
N VAL A 25 1.83 -4.16 -5.39
CA VAL A 25 1.98 -3.41 -4.13
C VAL A 25 2.89 -4.16 -3.16
N VAL A 26 2.69 -5.46 -2.97
CA VAL A 26 3.54 -6.27 -2.08
C VAL A 26 4.98 -6.28 -2.57
N ALA A 27 5.21 -6.50 -3.86
CA ALA A 27 6.55 -6.51 -4.44
C ALA A 27 7.26 -5.15 -4.24
N PHE A 28 6.54 -4.05 -4.48
CA PHE A 28 7.06 -2.71 -4.26
C PHE A 28 7.41 -2.47 -2.78
N LEU A 29 6.52 -2.80 -1.84
CA LEU A 29 6.79 -2.58 -0.40
C LEU A 29 7.96 -3.43 0.11
N ILE A 30 8.09 -4.67 -0.39
CA ILE A 30 9.23 -5.54 -0.04
C ILE A 30 10.53 -4.91 -0.55
N PHE A 31 10.55 -4.48 -1.81
CA PHE A 31 11.71 -3.82 -2.40
C PHE A 31 12.08 -2.53 -1.65
N ASP A 32 11.10 -1.66 -1.44
CA ASP A 32 11.26 -0.37 -0.75
C ASP A 32 11.75 -0.54 0.70
N GLY A 33 11.17 -1.50 1.43
CA GLY A 33 11.55 -1.80 2.80
C GLY A 33 12.92 -2.46 2.90
N ALA A 34 13.25 -3.40 2.01
CA ALA A 34 14.52 -4.12 2.01
C ALA A 34 15.71 -3.21 1.72
N ILE A 35 15.60 -2.31 0.74
CA ILE A 35 16.66 -1.35 0.41
C ILE A 35 17.01 -0.46 1.61
N LYS A 36 16.01 -0.08 2.41
CA LYS A 36 16.21 0.72 3.63
C LYS A 36 16.93 -0.02 4.76
N LEU A 37 17.03 -1.35 4.70
CA LEU A 37 17.82 -2.13 5.67
C LEU A 37 19.31 -2.11 5.35
N ALA A 38 19.65 -2.00 4.06
CA ALA A 38 21.02 -1.93 3.60
C ALA A 38 21.58 -0.51 3.84
N PRO A 39 22.79 -0.38 4.43
CA PRO A 39 23.43 0.91 4.63
C PRO A 39 24.04 1.41 3.31
N ILE A 40 23.19 1.81 2.36
CA ILE A 40 23.61 2.31 1.05
C ILE A 40 23.50 3.84 0.99
N ALA A 41 24.49 4.49 0.36
CA ALA A 41 24.57 5.94 0.26
C ALA A 41 23.29 6.60 -0.29
N PRO A 42 22.61 6.07 -1.33
CA PRO A 42 21.38 6.67 -1.84
C PRO A 42 20.27 6.81 -0.80
N VAL A 43 20.15 5.87 0.15
CA VAL A 43 19.13 5.92 1.20
C VAL A 43 19.48 7.01 2.22
N THR A 44 20.72 7.04 2.70
CA THR A 44 21.15 8.00 3.72
C THR A 44 21.19 9.43 3.18
N GLU A 45 21.62 9.62 1.93
CA GLU A 45 21.58 10.92 1.24
C GLU A 45 20.14 11.41 1.06
N THR A 46 19.23 10.52 0.64
CA THR A 46 17.81 10.86 0.53
C THR A 46 17.21 11.23 1.88
N MET A 47 17.54 10.50 2.96
CA MET A 47 17.07 10.83 4.31
C MET A 47 17.52 12.23 4.75
N VAL A 48 18.77 12.60 4.47
CA VAL A 48 19.29 13.96 4.74
C VAL A 48 18.55 15.00 3.90
N ALA A 49 18.35 14.74 2.60
CA ALA A 49 17.62 15.64 1.70
C ALA A 49 16.15 15.85 2.14
N LEU A 50 15.53 14.83 2.75
CA LEU A 50 14.19 14.91 3.33
C LEU A 50 14.15 15.60 4.72
N GLY A 51 15.30 16.02 5.23
CA GLY A 51 15.42 16.72 6.51
C GLY A 51 15.38 15.80 7.73
N TYR A 52 15.76 14.53 7.56
CA TYR A 52 16.00 13.57 8.65
C TYR A 52 17.51 13.34 8.88
N SER A 53 17.85 12.63 9.97
CA SER A 53 19.24 12.20 10.19
C SER A 53 19.70 11.24 9.09
N GLY A 54 20.95 11.38 8.66
CA GLY A 54 21.62 10.45 7.75
C GLY A 54 22.08 9.15 8.42
N ASP A 55 21.84 8.99 9.73
CA ASP A 55 22.09 7.74 10.43
C ASP A 55 21.18 6.62 9.88
N ALA A 56 21.80 5.49 9.54
CA ALA A 56 21.12 4.32 8.99
C ALA A 56 20.10 3.71 9.96
N SER A 57 20.16 4.02 11.26
CA SER A 57 19.19 3.53 12.26
C SER A 57 17.74 3.93 11.94
N LEU A 58 17.50 5.19 11.55
CA LEU A 58 16.18 5.69 11.19
C LEU A 58 15.65 5.04 9.90
N ALA A 59 16.52 4.94 8.89
CA ALA A 59 16.19 4.27 7.63
C ALA A 59 15.81 2.81 7.88
N ARG A 60 16.58 2.08 8.70
CA ARG A 60 16.28 0.70 9.08
C ARG A 60 14.95 0.57 9.81
N GLY A 61 14.63 1.49 10.73
CA GLY A 61 13.33 1.52 11.41
C GLY A 61 12.16 1.66 10.42
N LEU A 62 12.27 2.59 9.46
CA LEU A 62 11.29 2.75 8.38
C LEU A 62 11.21 1.51 7.48
N GLY A 63 12.34 0.89 7.16
CA GLY A 63 12.41 -0.34 6.38
C GLY A 63 11.68 -1.50 7.06
N ILE A 64 11.97 -1.75 8.34
CA ILE A 64 11.31 -2.80 9.14
C ILE A 64 9.80 -2.54 9.22
N MET A 65 9.38 -1.30 9.51
CA MET A 65 7.96 -0.94 9.55
C MET A 65 7.28 -1.21 8.21
N THR A 66 7.91 -0.82 7.09
CA THR A 66 7.38 -1.04 5.74
C THR A 66 7.24 -2.53 5.43
N LEU A 67 8.21 -3.36 5.83
CA LEU A 67 8.15 -4.82 5.64
C LEU A 67 7.06 -5.47 6.49
N VAL A 68 6.85 -5.02 7.73
CA VAL A 68 5.73 -5.49 8.57
C VAL A 68 4.40 -5.13 7.92
N ILE A 69 4.25 -3.91 7.40
CA ILE A 69 3.06 -3.48 6.66
C ILE A 69 2.86 -4.34 5.41
N ALA A 70 3.93 -4.62 4.67
CA ALA A 70 3.89 -5.49 3.48
C ALA A 70 3.38 -6.90 3.83
N LEU A 71 3.90 -7.49 4.91
CA LEU A 71 3.49 -8.80 5.39
C LEU A 71 2.00 -8.81 5.78
N LEU A 72 1.55 -7.82 6.55
CA LEU A 72 0.16 -7.68 6.94
C LEU A 72 -0.75 -7.50 5.72
N TYR A 73 -0.32 -6.73 4.71
CA TYR A 73 -1.08 -6.51 3.48
C TYR A 73 -1.14 -7.76 2.57
N ALA A 74 -0.06 -8.54 2.53
CA ALA A 74 0.05 -9.76 1.72
C ALA A 74 -0.85 -10.88 2.24
N ILE A 75 -0.97 -11.04 3.56
CA ILE A 75 -1.79 -12.08 4.18
C ILE A 75 -3.28 -11.71 4.06
N PRO A 76 -4.12 -12.53 3.40
CA PRO A 76 -5.52 -12.18 3.14
C PRO A 76 -6.33 -11.80 4.39
N ARG A 77 -6.08 -12.49 5.52
CA ARG A 77 -6.76 -12.28 6.80
C ARG A 77 -6.47 -10.93 7.44
N THR A 78 -5.28 -10.37 7.22
CA THR A 78 -4.82 -9.10 7.79
C THR A 78 -4.73 -7.98 6.75
N SER A 79 -5.07 -8.27 5.49
CA SER A 79 -4.83 -7.38 4.36
C SER A 79 -5.45 -5.99 4.50
N VAL A 80 -6.63 -5.90 5.15
CA VAL A 80 -7.29 -4.62 5.46
C VAL A 80 -6.46 -3.80 6.45
N LEU A 81 -5.95 -4.43 7.53
CA LEU A 81 -5.07 -3.76 8.50
C LEU A 81 -3.79 -3.29 7.82
N GLY A 82 -3.17 -4.14 6.98
CA GLY A 82 -2.02 -3.75 6.18
C GLY A 82 -2.30 -2.53 5.30
N ALA A 83 -3.46 -2.48 4.64
CA ALA A 83 -3.86 -1.34 3.80
C ALA A 83 -4.06 -0.05 4.63
N ILE A 84 -4.62 -0.15 5.83
CA ILE A 84 -4.79 0.99 6.76
C ILE A 84 -3.43 1.52 7.19
N LEU A 85 -2.54 0.66 7.67
CA LEU A 85 -1.19 1.06 8.10
C LEU A 85 -0.38 1.65 6.95
N MET A 86 -0.48 1.04 5.76
CA MET A 86 0.14 1.57 4.55
C MET A 86 -0.39 2.97 4.20
N THR A 87 -1.68 3.23 4.39
CA THR A 87 -2.25 4.57 4.17
C THR A 87 -1.61 5.61 5.10
N GLY A 88 -1.38 5.25 6.37
CA GLY A 88 -0.65 6.10 7.32
C GLY A 88 0.81 6.33 6.90
N LEU A 89 1.52 5.27 6.50
CA LEU A 89 2.90 5.35 6.01
C LEU A 89 3.01 6.28 4.79
N LEU A 90 2.13 6.12 3.80
CA LEU A 90 2.11 6.92 2.58
C LEU A 90 1.71 8.37 2.85
N GLY A 91 0.76 8.61 3.76
CA GLY A 91 0.40 9.95 4.22
C GLY A 91 1.60 10.67 4.86
N GLY A 92 2.37 9.96 5.69
CA GLY A 92 3.62 10.47 6.25
C GLY A 92 4.64 10.83 5.16
N ALA A 93 4.87 9.94 4.20
CA ALA A 93 5.78 10.18 3.08
C ALA A 93 5.36 11.40 2.24
N ILE A 94 4.06 11.53 1.94
CA ILE A 94 3.49 12.69 1.24
C ILE A 94 3.75 13.98 2.03
N ALA A 95 3.50 13.99 3.34
CA ALA A 95 3.73 15.16 4.18
C ALA A 95 5.21 15.55 4.24
N THR A 96 6.12 14.56 4.32
CA THR A 96 7.58 14.78 4.27
C THR A 96 7.99 15.44 2.95
N HIS A 97 7.54 14.90 1.82
CA HIS A 97 7.86 15.44 0.50
C HIS A 97 7.26 16.83 0.28
N LEU A 98 6.04 17.07 0.77
CA LEU A 98 5.40 18.39 0.75
C LEU A 98 6.22 19.42 1.53
N ARG A 99 6.70 19.06 2.73
CA ARG A 99 7.52 19.94 3.59
C ARG A 99 8.78 20.42 2.89
N VAL A 100 9.47 19.54 2.15
CA VAL A 100 10.73 19.88 1.46
C VAL A 100 10.53 20.38 0.04
N GLY A 101 9.28 20.59 -0.39
CA GLY A 101 8.97 21.11 -1.73
C GLY A 101 9.33 20.15 -2.88
N SER A 102 9.28 18.84 -2.64
CA SER A 102 9.56 17.84 -3.69
C SER A 102 8.55 17.95 -4.85
N PRO A 103 8.93 17.53 -6.08
CA PRO A 103 8.02 17.59 -7.22
C PRO A 103 6.73 16.79 -7.01
N LEU A 104 5.58 17.44 -7.28
CA LEU A 104 4.24 16.90 -6.99
C LEU A 104 3.97 15.57 -7.69
N PHE A 105 4.24 15.47 -8.99
CA PHE A 105 3.83 14.32 -9.79
C PHE A 105 4.66 13.06 -9.57
N THR A 106 5.95 13.21 -9.21
CA THR A 106 6.84 12.06 -9.03
C THR A 106 6.93 11.62 -7.58
N HIS A 107 7.09 12.53 -6.63
CA HIS A 107 7.37 12.15 -5.24
C HIS A 107 6.10 12.19 -4.37
N MET A 108 5.21 13.16 -4.62
CA MET A 108 4.01 13.34 -3.80
C MET A 108 2.86 12.43 -4.26
N PHE A 109 2.53 12.43 -5.55
CA PHE A 109 1.43 11.62 -6.07
C PHE A 109 1.75 10.13 -6.17
N PHE A 110 3.03 9.75 -6.11
CA PHE A 110 3.39 8.33 -6.05
C PHE A 110 2.71 7.59 -4.89
N GLY A 111 2.66 8.20 -3.70
CA GLY A 111 1.93 7.65 -2.56
C GLY A 111 0.43 7.51 -2.82
N VAL A 112 -0.18 8.46 -3.55
CA VAL A 112 -1.59 8.39 -3.94
C VAL A 112 -1.83 7.24 -4.92
N TYR A 113 -0.99 7.11 -5.95
CA TYR A 113 -1.10 6.02 -6.94
C TYR A 113 -0.97 4.65 -6.28
N LEU A 114 -0.02 4.48 -5.37
CA LEU A 114 0.18 3.23 -4.65
C LEU A 114 -0.99 2.94 -3.69
N GLY A 115 -1.51 3.95 -3.00
CA GLY A 115 -2.70 3.84 -2.16
C GLY A 115 -3.92 3.36 -2.96
N LEU A 116 -4.17 3.95 -4.13
CA LEU A 116 -5.25 3.56 -5.04
C LEU A 116 -5.07 2.12 -5.56
N LEU A 117 -3.85 1.73 -5.91
CA LEU A 117 -3.55 0.34 -6.32
C LEU A 117 -3.84 -0.65 -5.19
N ALA A 118 -3.41 -0.33 -3.96
CA ALA A 118 -3.58 -1.22 -2.83
C ALA A 118 -5.03 -1.39 -2.40
N TRP A 119 -5.76 -0.29 -2.25
CA TRP A 119 -7.18 -0.31 -1.89
C TRP A 119 -8.04 -0.83 -3.04
N GLY A 120 -7.75 -0.45 -4.29
CA GLY A 120 -8.45 -0.95 -5.47
C GLY A 120 -8.28 -2.46 -5.65
N GLY A 121 -7.04 -2.97 -5.55
CA GLY A 121 -6.77 -4.41 -5.62
C GLY A 121 -7.50 -5.18 -4.52
N LEU A 122 -7.49 -4.64 -3.29
CA LEU A 122 -8.22 -5.22 -2.16
C LEU A 122 -9.73 -5.18 -2.36
N TYR A 123 -10.26 -4.08 -2.89
CA TYR A 123 -11.67 -3.89 -3.21
C TYR A 123 -12.16 -4.89 -4.26
N LEU A 124 -11.34 -5.25 -5.25
CA LEU A 124 -11.68 -6.24 -6.27
C LEU A 124 -11.68 -7.68 -5.71
N ARG A 125 -10.76 -8.02 -4.80
CA ARG A 125 -10.64 -9.38 -4.24
C ARG A 125 -11.53 -9.66 -3.02
N SER A 126 -11.80 -8.68 -2.16
CA SER A 126 -12.50 -8.86 -0.88
C SER A 126 -13.98 -8.45 -0.94
N GLU A 127 -14.89 -9.38 -0.62
CA GLU A 127 -16.32 -9.02 -0.47
C GLU A 127 -16.59 -8.21 0.79
N ALA A 128 -15.93 -8.59 1.88
CA ALA A 128 -16.12 -7.97 3.18
C ALA A 128 -15.82 -6.47 3.08
N LEU A 129 -14.75 -6.09 2.36
CA LEU A 129 -14.42 -4.69 2.16
C LEU A 129 -15.49 -3.94 1.35
N ARG A 130 -16.06 -4.56 0.30
CA ARG A 130 -17.13 -3.94 -0.50
C ARG A 130 -18.44 -3.79 0.28
N ARG A 131 -18.71 -4.69 1.22
CA ARG A 131 -19.86 -4.59 2.12
C ARG A 131 -19.68 -3.46 3.14
N LEU A 132 -18.45 -3.19 3.56
CA LEU A 132 -18.12 -2.07 4.46
C LEU A 132 -18.09 -0.72 3.73
N ILE A 133 -17.66 -0.69 2.46
CA ILE A 133 -17.54 0.53 1.65
C ILE A 133 -18.32 0.34 0.33
N PRO A 134 -19.65 0.51 0.33
CA PRO A 134 -20.44 0.41 -0.89
C PRO A 134 -20.19 1.64 -1.79
N LEU A 135 -19.77 1.40 -3.03
CA LEU A 135 -19.57 2.49 -4.03
C LEU A 135 -20.88 2.90 -4.73
N ARG A 136 -21.96 2.15 -4.52
CA ARG A 136 -23.33 2.47 -4.94
C ARG A 136 -24.26 2.14 -3.78
N GLY A 137 -25.13 3.08 -3.42
CA GLY A 137 -26.23 2.80 -2.49
C GLY A 137 -27.28 1.96 -3.20
N ASN A 138 -27.73 0.87 -2.57
CA ASN A 138 -29.03 0.31 -2.91
C ASN A 138 -30.06 1.30 -2.36
N HIS A 139 -30.65 2.12 -3.22
CA HIS A 139 -31.96 2.69 -2.99
C HIS A 139 -33.01 1.65 -3.37
#